data_AF-A0A8S3Z1R8-F1
#
_entry.id   AF-A0A8S3Z1R8-F1
#
_cell.length_a   1.000
_cell.length_b   1.000
_cell.length_c   1.000
_cell.angle_alpha   90.00
_cell.angle_beta   90.00
_cell.angle_gamma   90.00
#
_symmetry.space_group_name_H-M   'P 1'
#
loop_
_entity.id
_entity.type
_entity.pdbx_description
1 polymer ?
#
loop_
_entity_poly.entity_id
_entity_poly.type
_entity_poly.pdbx_seq_one_letter_code
_entity_poly.pdbx_strand_id
1 'polypeptide(L)'
;YQPDQTDGVPLGVSLVTADGQTEEAPSSELWSFRWALLSMLPGTVNGYLAGYIPTITKYQGVSLDEAALLVTIMGCVDMVSRIGFGFVADAHILTPSKLLAIACIFLGVICHLFGFATSFVTLVPVIVVIGLFIGARGPMGSLICIEVVGARNMPAAFSIMSTLNTLVGPTANPIFGKLAEVTGSFVIVMHVIGAGYFTCAGCLLLLPLFVRLDAKHGRQK
;
A
#
# COMPACT_ATOMS: atom_id res chain seq x y z
N TYR A 1 8.76 33.98 -26.51
CA TYR A 1 8.00 33.01 -25.69
C TYR A 1 8.95 31.86 -25.38
N GLN A 2 9.66 31.94 -24.25
CA GLN A 2 10.46 30.84 -23.74
C GLN A 2 9.52 29.94 -22.94
N PRO A 3 9.51 28.61 -23.13
CA PRO A 3 8.75 27.74 -22.27
C PRO A 3 9.53 27.49 -20.98
N ASP A 4 8.77 27.59 -19.91
CA ASP A 4 9.09 27.45 -18.50
C ASP A 4 9.79 26.12 -18.17
N GLN A 5 10.82 26.21 -17.33
CA GLN A 5 11.45 25.09 -16.66
C GLN A 5 10.52 24.59 -15.56
N THR A 6 9.71 23.58 -15.85
CA THR A 6 9.08 22.79 -14.79
C THR A 6 10.12 21.85 -14.18
N ASP A 7 10.79 22.36 -13.15
CA ASP A 7 11.36 21.53 -12.08
C ASP A 7 10.24 20.74 -11.41
N GLY A 8 10.30 19.41 -11.46
CA GLY A 8 9.52 18.56 -10.56
C GLY A 8 8.90 17.32 -11.20
N VAL A 9 9.55 16.17 -10.94
CA VAL A 9 9.08 14.79 -11.16
C VAL A 9 9.12 14.31 -12.62
N PRO A 10 9.90 13.26 -12.96
CA PRO A 10 9.88 12.71 -14.31
C PRO A 10 8.55 11.98 -14.53
N LEU A 11 7.65 12.63 -15.27
CA LEU A 11 6.53 12.02 -15.98
C LEU A 11 7.10 11.06 -17.03
N GLY A 12 7.08 9.76 -16.73
CA GLY A 12 7.46 8.69 -17.66
C GLY A 12 8.96 8.67 -18.01
N VAL A 13 9.62 7.53 -17.80
CA VAL A 13 10.96 7.31 -18.36
C VAL A 13 10.80 7.11 -19.88
N SER A 14 10.80 8.19 -20.65
CA SER A 14 10.92 8.13 -22.10
C SER A 14 12.39 7.92 -22.46
N LEU A 15 12.72 6.78 -23.08
CA LEU A 15 14.01 6.57 -23.71
C LEU A 15 14.02 7.34 -25.03
N VAL A 16 14.97 8.25 -25.20
CA VAL A 16 15.21 8.90 -26.49
C VAL A 16 16.19 8.00 -27.23
N THR A 17 15.73 7.26 -28.24
CA THR A 17 16.64 6.51 -29.11
C THR A 17 17.31 7.46 -30.10
N ALA A 18 18.45 7.02 -30.67
CA ALA A 18 19.31 7.81 -31.56
C ALA A 18 18.59 8.40 -32.81
N ASP A 19 17.37 7.96 -33.08
CA ASP A 19 16.56 8.31 -34.25
C ASP A 19 15.55 9.45 -33.97
N GLY A 20 15.57 10.02 -32.76
CA GLY A 20 14.69 11.13 -32.37
C GLY A 20 13.24 10.73 -32.10
N GLN A 21 12.95 9.42 -32.06
CA GLN A 21 11.65 8.89 -31.62
C GLN A 21 11.71 8.49 -30.14
N THR A 22 10.79 9.00 -29.33
CA THR A 22 10.60 8.56 -27.95
C THR A 22 9.85 7.23 -27.96
N GLU A 23 10.58 6.12 -27.97
CA GLU A 23 9.99 4.80 -27.75
C GLU A 23 9.95 4.55 -26.23
N GLU A 24 8.75 4.48 -25.67
CA GLU A 24 8.57 4.16 -24.24
C GLU A 24 9.08 2.74 -24.00
N ALA A 25 10.04 2.59 -23.08
CA ALA A 25 10.55 1.27 -22.71
C ALA A 25 9.40 0.35 -22.28
N PRO A 26 9.37 -0.92 -22.70
CA PRO A 26 8.36 -1.87 -22.23
C PRO A 26 8.39 -1.91 -20.70
N SER A 27 7.21 -1.76 -20.08
CA SER A 27 7.05 -1.58 -18.62
C SER A 27 7.79 -2.62 -17.76
N SER A 28 8.03 -3.81 -18.29
CA SER A 28 8.76 -4.91 -17.62
C SER A 28 10.28 -4.71 -17.49
N GLU A 29 10.88 -3.76 -18.24
CA GLU A 29 12.31 -3.45 -18.20
C GLU A 29 12.68 -2.39 -17.16
N LEU A 30 11.70 -1.62 -16.66
CA LEU A 30 11.90 -0.60 -15.65
C LEU A 30 12.18 -1.23 -14.28
N TRP A 31 13.32 -0.90 -13.67
CA TRP A 31 13.64 -1.37 -12.32
C TRP A 31 12.66 -0.79 -11.29
N SER A 32 12.20 0.43 -11.50
CA SER A 32 11.14 1.07 -10.71
C SER A 32 9.82 0.29 -10.74
N PHE A 33 9.43 -0.28 -11.89
CA PHE A 33 8.23 -1.13 -11.98
C PHE A 33 8.41 -2.46 -11.24
N ARG A 34 9.57 -3.10 -11.39
CA ARG A 34 9.90 -4.33 -10.63
C ARG A 34 9.95 -4.08 -9.13
N TRP A 35 10.48 -2.94 -8.71
CA TRP A 35 10.52 -2.54 -7.31
C TRP A 35 9.14 -2.20 -6.76
N ALA A 36 8.29 -1.53 -7.55
CA ALA A 36 6.90 -1.27 -7.21
C ALA A 36 6.12 -2.59 -7.02
N LEU A 37 6.31 -3.56 -7.93
CA LEU A 37 5.77 -4.92 -7.81
C LEU A 37 6.18 -5.59 -6.50
N LEU A 38 7.47 -5.55 -6.15
CA LEU A 38 7.97 -6.10 -4.89
C LEU A 38 7.41 -5.38 -3.67
N SER A 39 7.28 -4.05 -3.71
CA SER A 39 6.77 -3.24 -2.61
C SER A 39 5.29 -3.49 -2.29
N MET A 40 4.54 -4.03 -3.26
CA MET A 40 3.12 -4.36 -3.11
C MET A 40 2.86 -5.78 -2.59
N LEU A 41 3.85 -6.68 -2.58
CA LEU A 41 3.69 -8.02 -2.00
C LEU A 41 3.40 -7.97 -0.48
N PRO A 42 4.04 -7.11 0.32
CA PRO A 42 3.61 -6.82 1.69
C PRO A 42 2.28 -6.05 1.76
N GLY A 43 1.60 -5.80 0.63
CA GLY A 43 0.21 -5.34 0.58
C GLY A 43 -0.81 -6.46 0.78
N THR A 44 -0.40 -7.71 0.63
CA THR A 44 -1.27 -8.88 0.84
C THR A 44 -1.75 -9.03 2.30
N VAL A 45 -1.00 -8.52 3.27
CA VAL A 45 -1.43 -8.41 4.68
C VAL A 45 -2.63 -7.49 4.89
N ASN A 46 -2.96 -6.62 3.93
CA ASN A 46 -4.15 -5.76 3.99
C ASN A 46 -5.44 -6.57 4.04
N GLY A 47 -5.53 -7.58 3.18
CA GLY A 47 -6.71 -8.45 3.10
C GLY A 47 -6.87 -9.29 4.36
N TYR A 48 -5.76 -9.75 4.95
CA TYR A 48 -5.79 -10.47 6.21
C TYR A 48 -6.37 -9.62 7.34
N LEU A 49 -5.88 -8.38 7.52
CA LEU A 49 -6.41 -7.47 8.53
C LEU A 49 -7.92 -7.29 8.38
N ALA A 50 -8.38 -6.83 7.21
CA ALA A 50 -9.80 -6.56 7.00
C ALA A 50 -10.70 -7.81 7.21
N GLY A 51 -10.22 -8.99 6.83
CA GLY A 51 -10.98 -10.25 6.95
C GLY A 51 -10.96 -10.87 8.36
N TYR A 52 -9.87 -10.71 9.11
CA TYR A 52 -9.68 -11.39 10.39
C TYR A 52 -9.93 -10.50 11.62
N ILE A 53 -10.16 -9.19 11.46
CA ILE A 53 -10.56 -8.29 12.56
C ILE A 53 -11.59 -8.94 13.50
N PRO A 54 -12.76 -9.42 13.04
CA PRO A 54 -13.76 -9.95 13.97
C PRO A 54 -13.29 -11.20 14.73
N THR A 55 -12.48 -12.06 14.10
CA THR A 55 -11.88 -13.22 14.77
C THR A 55 -10.87 -12.78 15.83
N ILE A 56 -10.02 -11.81 15.49
CA ILE A 56 -8.96 -11.32 16.38
C ILE A 56 -9.56 -10.57 17.57
N THR A 57 -10.55 -9.71 17.34
CA THR A 57 -11.22 -8.97 18.41
C THR A 57 -12.00 -9.93 19.31
N LYS A 58 -12.69 -10.94 18.74
CA LYS A 58 -13.34 -11.97 19.56
C LYS A 58 -12.34 -12.70 20.46
N TYR A 59 -11.14 -12.98 19.96
CA TYR A 59 -10.08 -13.61 20.75
C TYR A 59 -9.55 -12.71 21.87
N GLN A 60 -9.64 -11.38 21.71
CA GLN A 60 -9.34 -10.39 22.76
C GLN A 60 -10.45 -10.29 23.83
N GLY A 61 -11.56 -11.01 23.68
CA GLY A 61 -12.62 -11.10 24.70
C GLY A 61 -13.86 -10.25 24.46
N VAL A 62 -14.01 -9.60 23.28
CA VAL A 62 -15.27 -8.93 22.92
C VAL A 62 -16.30 -9.90 22.34
N SER A 63 -17.58 -9.55 22.50
CA SER A 63 -18.70 -10.32 21.97
C SER A 63 -18.74 -10.30 20.43
N LEU A 64 -19.50 -11.23 19.84
CA LEU A 64 -19.69 -11.28 18.38
C LEU A 64 -20.42 -10.04 17.86
N ASP A 65 -21.38 -9.50 18.60
CA ASP A 65 -22.13 -8.31 18.22
C ASP A 65 -21.25 -7.07 18.23
N GLU A 66 -20.39 -6.93 19.25
CA GLU A 66 -19.39 -5.87 19.32
C GLU A 66 -18.35 -5.99 18.20
N ALA A 67 -17.88 -7.20 17.90
CA ALA A 67 -16.97 -7.45 16.80
C ALA A 67 -17.59 -7.07 15.45
N ALA A 68 -18.86 -7.39 15.22
CA ALA A 68 -19.60 -6.98 14.03
C ALA A 68 -19.69 -5.45 13.92
N LEU A 69 -19.98 -4.77 15.04
CA LEU A 69 -20.04 -3.32 15.10
C LEU A 69 -18.67 -2.68 14.78
N LEU A 70 -17.56 -3.24 15.29
CA LEU A 70 -16.21 -2.78 14.95
C LEU A 70 -15.95 -2.88 13.43
N VAL A 71 -16.36 -3.98 12.80
CA VAL A 71 -16.21 -4.15 11.34
C VAL A 71 -17.06 -3.13 10.57
N THR A 72 -18.29 -2.85 11.02
CA THR A 72 -19.12 -1.80 10.43
C THR A 72 -18.46 -0.43 10.53
N ILE A 73 -17.95 -0.07 11.71
CA ILE A 73 -17.21 1.18 11.93
C ILE A 73 -16.00 1.26 11.00
N MET A 74 -15.20 0.19 10.93
CA MET A 74 -14.05 0.11 10.03
C MET A 74 -14.45 0.38 8.59
N GLY A 75 -15.52 -0.25 8.11
CA GLY A 75 -16.03 -0.07 6.75
C GLY A 75 -16.49 1.37 6.46
N CYS A 76 -17.23 1.99 7.38
CA CYS A 76 -17.65 3.38 7.24
C CYS A 76 -16.44 4.33 7.16
N VAL A 77 -15.46 4.15 8.05
CA VAL A 77 -14.25 4.98 8.07
C VAL A 77 -13.40 4.74 6.83
N ASP A 78 -13.31 3.50 6.33
CA ASP A 78 -12.63 3.15 5.08
C ASP A 78 -13.24 3.86 3.86
N MET A 79 -14.57 3.97 3.80
CA MET A 79 -15.21 4.71 2.71
C MET A 79 -14.88 6.20 2.76
N VAL A 80 -14.94 6.81 3.94
CA VAL A 80 -14.60 8.23 4.13
C VAL A 80 -13.13 8.49 3.84
N SER A 81 -12.25 7.59 4.24
CA SER A 81 -10.81 7.74 4.05
C SER A 81 -10.43 7.72 2.57
N ARG A 82 -11.03 6.85 1.76
CA ARG A 82 -10.79 6.82 0.31
C ARG A 82 -11.04 8.17 -0.35
N ILE A 83 -12.13 8.84 0.03
CA ILE A 83 -12.47 10.18 -0.47
C ILE A 83 -11.44 11.19 0.03
N GLY A 84 -11.10 11.17 1.33
CA GLY A 84 -10.12 12.07 1.92
C GLY A 84 -8.73 11.95 1.28
N PHE A 85 -8.23 10.73 1.12
CA PHE A 85 -6.95 10.47 0.46
C PHE A 85 -6.96 10.82 -1.03
N GLY A 86 -8.12 10.71 -1.70
CA GLY A 86 -8.30 11.24 -3.06
C GLY A 86 -8.05 12.74 -3.12
N PHE A 87 -8.72 13.52 -2.27
CA PHE A 87 -8.49 14.97 -2.21
C PHE A 87 -7.05 15.35 -1.84
N VAL A 88 -6.42 14.61 -0.91
CA VAL A 88 -5.02 14.87 -0.53
C VAL A 88 -4.06 14.59 -1.69
N ALA A 89 -4.33 13.57 -2.50
CA ALA A 89 -3.53 13.29 -3.68
C ALA A 89 -3.73 14.34 -4.79
N ASP A 90 -4.97 14.80 -4.99
CA ASP A 90 -5.29 15.86 -5.95
C ASP A 90 -4.67 17.21 -5.55
N ALA A 91 -4.44 17.44 -4.26
CA ALA A 91 -3.76 18.65 -3.78
C ALA A 91 -2.26 18.71 -4.14
N HIS A 92 -1.69 17.62 -4.67
CA HIS A 92 -0.28 17.50 -5.08
C HIS A 92 0.77 17.87 -4.01
N ILE A 93 0.38 17.91 -2.72
CA ILE A 93 1.27 18.25 -1.60
C ILE A 93 2.33 17.17 -1.39
N LEU A 94 1.93 15.90 -1.55
CA LEU A 94 2.79 14.73 -1.39
C LEU A 94 2.65 13.81 -2.59
N THR A 95 3.74 13.14 -2.97
CA THR A 95 3.65 12.10 -4.00
C THR A 95 2.82 10.90 -3.50
N PRO A 96 2.06 10.23 -4.37
CA PRO A 96 1.25 9.06 -3.99
C PRO A 96 2.05 7.99 -3.23
N SER A 97 3.30 7.76 -3.67
CA SER A 97 4.24 6.84 -3.02
C SER A 97 4.54 7.21 -1.56
N LYS A 98 4.74 8.50 -1.27
CA LYS A 98 4.99 9.00 0.09
C LYS A 98 3.73 8.94 0.95
N LEU A 99 2.58 9.31 0.38
CA LEU A 99 1.30 9.28 1.08
C LEU A 99 0.94 7.85 1.51
N LEU A 100 1.15 6.88 0.63
CA LEU A 100 0.98 5.47 0.96
C LEU A 100 2.01 4.97 1.98
N ALA A 101 3.27 5.40 1.88
CA ALA A 101 4.29 5.04 2.87
C ALA A 101 3.93 5.53 4.29
N ILE A 102 3.42 6.76 4.41
CA ILE A 102 2.95 7.32 5.68
C ILE A 102 1.79 6.47 6.22
N ALA A 103 0.80 6.14 5.38
CA ALA A 103 -0.31 5.28 5.78
C ALA A 103 0.17 3.90 6.27
N CYS A 104 1.13 3.29 5.58
CA CYS A 104 1.75 2.04 6.00
C CYS A 104 2.49 2.18 7.34
N ILE A 105 3.19 3.29 7.62
CA ILE A 105 3.84 3.51 8.92
C ILE A 105 2.80 3.56 10.04
N PHE A 106 1.70 4.31 9.86
CA PHE A 106 0.62 4.37 10.86
C PHE A 106 -0.03 3.00 11.08
N LEU A 107 -0.26 2.23 10.01
CA LEU A 107 -0.76 0.85 10.10
C LEU A 107 0.22 -0.07 10.82
N GLY A 108 1.53 0.06 10.57
CA GLY A 108 2.56 -0.69 11.28
C GLY A 108 2.54 -0.42 12.78
N VAL A 109 2.50 0.86 13.16
CA VAL A 109 2.43 1.29 14.57
C VAL A 109 1.17 0.78 15.24
N ILE A 110 0.00 0.97 14.63
CA ILE A 110 -1.27 0.57 15.26
C ILE A 110 -1.38 -0.95 15.41
N CYS A 111 -0.81 -1.74 14.48
CA CYS A 111 -0.74 -3.20 14.61
C CYS A 111 0.12 -3.63 15.81
N HIS A 112 1.21 -2.91 16.12
CA HIS A 112 2.01 -3.19 17.32
C HIS A 112 1.30 -2.77 18.60
N LEU A 113 0.50 -1.70 18.55
CA LEU A 113 -0.29 -1.24 19.69
C LEU A 113 -1.55 -2.07 19.93
N PHE A 114 -1.95 -2.91 18.97
CA PHE A 114 -3.14 -3.75 19.05
C PHE A 114 -3.15 -4.65 20.30
N GLY A 115 -1.98 -5.15 20.71
CA GLY A 115 -1.84 -5.99 21.90
C GLY A 115 -2.28 -5.33 23.22
N PHE A 116 -2.31 -3.99 23.28
CA PHE A 116 -2.77 -3.25 24.47
C PHE A 116 -4.30 -3.04 24.50
N ALA A 117 -5.00 -3.32 23.39
CA ALA A 117 -6.44 -3.14 23.28
C ALA A 117 -7.18 -4.46 23.54
N THR A 118 -7.66 -4.62 24.77
CA THR A 118 -8.37 -5.83 25.24
C THR A 118 -9.86 -5.61 25.51
N SER A 119 -10.37 -4.40 25.32
CA SER A 119 -11.77 -4.05 25.57
C SER A 119 -12.40 -3.43 24.33
N PHE A 120 -13.73 -3.50 24.21
CA PHE A 120 -14.44 -2.84 23.11
C PHE A 120 -14.07 -1.36 22.98
N VAL A 121 -14.09 -0.63 24.11
CA VAL A 121 -13.79 0.81 24.15
C VAL A 121 -12.37 1.12 23.67
N THR A 122 -11.40 0.28 24.01
CA THR A 122 -10.00 0.46 23.57
C THR A 122 -9.76 -0.02 22.14
N LEU A 123 -10.56 -0.97 21.65
CA LEU A 123 -10.51 -1.46 20.26
C LEU A 123 -11.13 -0.48 19.26
N VAL A 124 -12.19 0.26 19.62
CA VAL A 124 -12.81 1.25 18.72
C VAL A 124 -11.79 2.23 18.09
N PRO A 125 -10.96 2.97 18.85
CA PRO A 125 -10.00 3.90 18.25
C PRO A 125 -8.94 3.20 17.40
N VAL A 126 -8.50 2.00 17.80
CA VAL A 126 -7.57 1.17 17.03
C VAL A 126 -8.16 0.82 15.67
N ILE A 127 -9.42 0.39 15.65
CA ILE A 127 -10.15 0.01 14.43
C ILE A 127 -10.43 1.22 13.54
N VAL A 128 -10.74 2.38 14.12
CA VAL A 128 -10.91 3.64 13.36
C VAL A 128 -9.61 4.01 12.65
N VAL A 129 -8.46 3.94 13.34
CA VAL A 129 -7.15 4.21 12.72
C VAL A 129 -6.85 3.20 11.61
N ILE A 130 -7.13 1.91 11.85
CA ILE A 130 -6.97 0.88 10.82
C ILE A 130 -7.84 1.21 9.60
N GLY A 131 -9.14 1.46 9.80
CA GLY A 131 -10.08 1.84 8.72
C GLY A 131 -9.65 3.10 7.96
N LEU A 132 -9.09 4.08 8.67
CA LEU A 132 -8.63 5.33 8.06
C LEU A 132 -7.47 5.07 7.07
N PHE A 133 -6.48 4.28 7.45
CA PHE A 133 -5.28 4.10 6.62
C PHE A 133 -5.36 2.92 5.65
N ILE A 134 -6.17 1.91 5.95
CA ILE A 134 -6.33 0.74 5.08
C ILE A 134 -6.96 1.12 3.73
N GLY A 135 -7.87 2.10 3.73
CA GLY A 135 -8.56 2.59 2.54
C GLY A 135 -7.71 3.38 1.58
N ALA A 136 -6.59 3.94 2.03
CA ALA A 136 -5.65 4.67 1.19
C ALA A 136 -5.01 3.79 0.10
N ARG A 137 -4.87 2.48 0.34
CA ARG A 137 -4.14 1.58 -0.56
C ARG A 137 -4.75 1.46 -1.95
N GLY A 138 -6.07 1.39 -2.04
CA GLY A 138 -6.79 1.26 -3.31
C GLY A 138 -6.47 2.40 -4.28
N PRO A 139 -6.84 3.66 -3.95
CA PRO A 139 -6.60 4.81 -4.83
C PRO A 139 -5.10 5.12 -4.98
N MET A 140 -4.28 4.97 -3.94
CA MET A 140 -2.84 5.24 -4.07
C MET A 140 -2.15 4.22 -4.98
N GLY A 141 -2.63 2.97 -5.03
CA GLY A 141 -2.04 1.94 -5.89
C GLY A 141 -2.08 2.30 -7.37
N SER A 142 -3.20 2.83 -7.87
CA SER A 142 -3.30 3.29 -9.26
C SER A 142 -2.46 4.54 -9.51
N LEU A 143 -2.44 5.48 -8.56
CA LEU A 143 -1.62 6.70 -8.66
C LEU A 143 -0.11 6.40 -8.68
N ILE A 144 0.36 5.43 -7.90
CA ILE A 144 1.76 4.97 -7.95
C ILE A 144 2.07 4.35 -9.31
N CYS A 145 1.13 3.62 -9.92
CA CYS A 145 1.32 3.12 -11.28
C CYS A 145 1.49 4.27 -12.28
N ILE A 146 0.70 5.35 -12.14
CA ILE A 146 0.87 6.56 -12.97
C ILE A 146 2.26 7.18 -12.73
N GLU A 147 2.71 7.26 -11.47
CA GLU A 147 4.03 7.80 -11.10
C GLU A 147 5.19 7.00 -11.73
N VAL A 148 5.05 5.67 -11.86
CA VAL A 148 6.12 4.79 -12.34
C VAL A 148 6.10 4.58 -13.86
N VAL A 149 4.94 4.25 -14.45
CA VAL A 149 4.82 3.87 -15.87
C VAL A 149 4.11 4.91 -16.74
N GLY A 150 3.65 6.00 -16.14
CA GLY A 150 2.84 7.03 -16.83
C GLY A 150 1.36 6.65 -16.97
N ALA A 151 0.53 7.65 -17.25
CA ALA A 151 -0.93 7.49 -17.31
C ALA A 151 -1.40 6.53 -18.42
N ARG A 152 -0.69 6.48 -19.55
CA ARG A 152 -1.03 5.65 -20.71
C ARG A 152 -0.94 4.15 -20.41
N ASN A 153 0.11 3.73 -19.71
CA ASN A 153 0.38 2.32 -19.41
C ASN A 153 -0.14 1.90 -18.02
N MET A 154 -0.71 2.84 -17.25
CA MET A 154 -1.23 2.57 -15.91
C MET A 154 -2.21 1.39 -15.86
N PRO A 155 -3.24 1.27 -16.74
CA PRO A 155 -4.19 0.16 -16.63
C PRO A 155 -3.53 -1.22 -16.84
N ALA A 156 -2.57 -1.30 -17.76
CA ALA A 156 -1.82 -2.53 -18.02
C ALA A 156 -0.92 -2.88 -16.83
N ALA A 157 -0.15 -1.92 -16.32
CA ALA A 157 0.68 -2.11 -15.13
C ALA A 157 -0.14 -2.50 -13.89
N PHE A 158 -1.24 -1.78 -13.63
CA PHE A 158 -2.11 -2.01 -12.49
C PHE A 158 -2.81 -3.37 -12.56
N SER A 159 -3.17 -3.86 -13.76
CA SER A 159 -3.76 -5.20 -13.91
C SER A 159 -2.76 -6.31 -13.61
N ILE A 160 -1.51 -6.19 -14.04
CA ILE A 160 -0.42 -7.12 -13.68
C ILE A 160 -0.20 -7.11 -12.16
N MET A 161 -0.08 -5.92 -11.57
CA MET A 161 0.08 -5.75 -10.12
C MET A 161 -1.08 -6.36 -9.34
N SER A 162 -2.32 -6.10 -9.78
CA SER A 162 -3.53 -6.63 -9.14
C SER A 162 -3.64 -8.15 -9.27
N THR A 163 -3.25 -8.72 -10.42
CA THR A 163 -3.23 -10.17 -10.63
C THR A 163 -2.26 -10.85 -9.67
N LEU A 164 -1.04 -10.32 -9.55
CA LEU A 164 -0.06 -10.84 -8.60
C LEU A 164 -0.53 -10.72 -7.15
N ASN A 165 -1.09 -9.57 -6.77
CA ASN A 165 -1.65 -9.39 -5.43
C ASN A 165 -2.80 -10.37 -5.14
N THR A 166 -3.62 -10.69 -6.14
CA THR A 166 -4.71 -11.67 -6.00
C THR A 166 -4.21 -13.11 -5.93
N LEU A 167 -3.06 -13.42 -6.53
CA LEU A 167 -2.43 -14.74 -6.42
C LEU A 167 -1.73 -14.94 -5.07
N VAL A 168 -1.05 -13.91 -4.56
CA VAL A 168 -0.29 -13.98 -3.31
C VAL A 168 -1.17 -13.70 -2.08
N GLY A 169 -2.20 -12.87 -2.21
CA GLY A 169 -3.12 -12.52 -1.12
C GLY A 169 -3.71 -13.72 -0.39
N PRO A 170 -4.31 -14.69 -1.10
CA PRO A 170 -4.90 -15.88 -0.50
C PRO A 170 -3.89 -16.78 0.22
N THR A 171 -2.62 -16.82 -0.21
CA THR A 171 -1.60 -17.66 0.44
C THR A 171 -1.13 -17.07 1.76
N ALA A 172 -1.27 -15.76 1.97
CA ALA A 172 -0.98 -15.11 3.23
C ALA A 172 -1.92 -15.57 4.36
N ASN A 173 -3.20 -15.81 4.05
CA ASN A 173 -4.21 -16.25 5.04
C ASN A 173 -3.85 -17.56 5.78
N PRO A 174 -3.54 -18.69 5.10
CA PRO A 174 -3.17 -19.92 5.78
C PRO A 174 -1.81 -19.82 6.48
N ILE A 175 -0.88 -18.99 5.98
CA ILE A 175 0.42 -18.76 6.65
C ILE A 175 0.19 -18.08 8.00
N PHE A 176 -0.58 -16.98 8.04
CA PHE A 176 -0.89 -16.28 9.28
C PHE A 176 -1.85 -17.05 10.18
N GLY A 177 -2.77 -17.82 9.62
CA GLY A 177 -3.62 -18.75 10.36
C GLY A 177 -2.80 -19.80 11.10
N LYS A 178 -1.89 -20.50 10.39
CA LYS A 178 -0.98 -21.47 11.01
C LYS A 178 -0.05 -20.81 12.03
N LEU A 179 0.40 -19.58 11.77
CA LEU A 179 1.19 -18.82 12.73
C LEU A 179 0.39 -18.54 14.01
N ALA A 180 -0.88 -18.15 13.90
CA ALA A 180 -1.76 -17.95 15.04
C ALA A 180 -1.96 -19.26 15.84
N GLU A 181 -2.12 -20.39 15.15
CA GLU A 181 -2.28 -21.71 15.78
C GLU A 181 -1.03 -22.15 16.54
N VAL A 182 0.16 -22.00 15.96
CA VAL A 182 1.42 -22.41 16.59
C VAL A 182 1.78 -21.50 17.76
N THR A 183 1.53 -20.20 17.64
CA THR A 183 1.85 -19.22 18.68
C THR A 183 0.79 -19.14 19.77
N GLY A 184 -0.44 -19.56 19.49
CA GLY A 184 -1.59 -19.39 20.38
C GLY A 184 -1.97 -17.93 20.61
N SER A 185 -1.47 -16.98 19.81
CA SER A 185 -1.72 -15.55 20.03
C SER A 185 -1.82 -14.77 18.72
N PHE A 186 -2.99 -14.17 18.49
CA PHE A 186 -3.21 -13.25 17.37
C PHE A 186 -2.42 -11.94 17.50
N VAL A 187 -1.96 -11.59 18.71
CA VAL A 187 -1.13 -10.39 18.92
C VAL A 187 0.24 -10.56 18.23
N ILE A 188 0.82 -11.76 18.27
CA ILE A 188 2.08 -12.04 17.57
C ILE A 188 1.89 -11.92 16.05
N VAL A 189 0.76 -12.40 15.53
CA VAL A 189 0.42 -12.25 14.11
C VAL A 189 0.27 -10.78 13.74
N MET A 190 -0.36 -9.96 14.58
CA MET A 190 -0.46 -8.51 14.38
C MET A 190 0.92 -7.83 14.36
N HIS A 191 1.87 -8.25 15.19
CA HIS A 191 3.25 -7.74 15.13
C HIS A 191 3.95 -8.08 13.81
N VAL A 192 3.82 -9.33 13.34
CA VAL A 192 4.40 -9.75 12.05
C VAL A 192 3.79 -8.96 10.89
N ILE A 193 2.48 -8.76 10.91
CA ILE A 193 1.77 -7.92 9.95
C ILE A 193 2.28 -6.47 10.00
N GLY A 194 2.42 -5.90 11.20
CA GLY A 194 2.95 -4.56 11.41
C GLY A 194 4.37 -4.40 10.86
N ALA A 195 5.23 -5.40 11.04
CA ALA A 195 6.58 -5.43 10.46
C ALA A 195 6.54 -5.48 8.91
N GLY A 196 5.56 -6.19 8.35
CA GLY A 196 5.29 -6.19 6.91
C GLY A 196 4.93 -4.79 6.39
N TYR A 197 4.13 -4.04 7.13
CA TYR A 197 3.81 -2.64 6.78
C TYR A 197 5.03 -1.72 6.82
N PHE A 198 5.90 -1.86 7.82
CA PHE A 198 7.14 -1.07 7.86
C PHE A 198 8.06 -1.41 6.69
N THR A 199 8.15 -2.69 6.33
CA THR A 199 8.89 -3.13 5.14
C THR A 199 8.31 -2.50 3.87
N CYS A 200 6.97 -2.52 3.72
CA CYS A 200 6.26 -1.86 2.61
C CYS A 200 6.59 -0.37 2.53
N ALA A 201 6.49 0.34 3.66
CA ALA A 201 6.80 1.76 3.74
C ALA A 201 8.25 2.05 3.35
N GLY A 202 9.20 1.25 3.85
CA GLY A 202 10.61 1.36 3.47
C GLY A 202 10.82 1.18 1.97
N CYS A 203 10.21 0.15 1.37
CA CYS A 203 10.30 -0.08 -0.07
C CYS A 203 9.71 1.08 -0.89
N LEU A 204 8.56 1.64 -0.48
CA LEU A 204 7.91 2.76 -1.16
C LEU A 204 8.72 4.06 -1.05
N LEU A 205 9.36 4.31 0.10
CA LEU A 205 10.24 5.48 0.27
C LEU A 205 11.53 5.39 -0.57
N LEU A 206 11.97 4.16 -0.89
CA LEU A 206 13.12 3.93 -1.78
C LEU A 206 12.75 4.01 -3.27
N LEU A 207 11.47 3.88 -3.63
CA LEU A 207 10.99 3.97 -5.02
C LEU A 207 11.53 5.18 -5.82
N PRO A 208 11.53 6.43 -5.30
CA PRO A 208 12.09 7.57 -6.03
C PRO A 208 13.58 7.44 -6.36
N LEU A 209 14.35 6.63 -5.61
CA LEU A 209 15.76 6.36 -5.93
C LEU A 209 15.87 5.47 -7.17
N PHE A 210 15.02 4.44 -7.27
CA PHE A 210 15.00 3.56 -8.44
C PHE A 210 14.51 4.28 -9.69
N VAL A 211 13.53 5.17 -9.57
CA VAL A 211 13.11 6.05 -10.67
C VAL A 211 14.27 6.93 -11.15
N ARG A 212 15.08 7.47 -10.23
CA ARG A 212 16.29 8.24 -10.58
C ARG A 212 17.37 7.38 -11.23
N LEU A 213 17.50 6.10 -10.86
CA LEU A 213 18.44 5.16 -11.47
C LEU A 213 18.02 4.78 -12.89
N ASP A 214 16.73 4.52 -13.12
CA ASP A 214 16.19 4.27 -14.45
C ASP A 214 16.41 5.48 -15.38
N ALA A 215 16.18 6.69 -14.88
CA ALA A 215 16.44 7.93 -15.61
C ALA A 215 17.93 8.12 -15.96
N LYS A 216 18.86 7.59 -15.16
CA LYS A 216 20.31 7.63 -15.44
C LYS A 216 20.72 6.58 -16.47
N HIS A 217 20.22 5.35 -16.35
CA HIS A 217 20.51 4.29 -17.32
C HIS A 217 19.89 4.59 -18.70
N GLY A 218 18.71 5.20 -18.73
CA GLY A 218 18.08 5.63 -19.97
C GLY A 218 18.78 6.78 -20.70
N ARG A 219 19.60 7.59 -20.00
CA ARG A 219 20.46 8.62 -20.61
C ARG A 219 21.81 8.08 -21.09
N GLN A 220 22.17 6.85 -20.72
CA GLN A 220 23.45 6.22 -21.10
C GLN A 220 23.33 5.27 -22.29
N LYS A 221 22.11 4.91 -22.70
CA LYS A 221 21.81 4.24 -23.97
C LYS A 221 21.53 5.29 -25.04
#